data_AF-A0A8C8SHR2-F1
#
_entry.id   AF-A0A8C8SHR2-F1
#
_cell.length_a   1.000
_cell.length_b   1.000
_cell.length_c   1.000
_cell.angle_alpha   90.00
_cell.angle_beta   90.00
_cell.angle_gamma   90.00
#
_symmetry.space_group_name_H-M   'P 1'
#
loop_
_entity.id
_entity.type
_entity.pdbx_description
1 polymer ?
#
loop_
_entity_poly.entity_id
_entity_poly.type
_entity_poly.pdbx_seq_one_letter_code
_entity_poly.pdbx_strand_id
1 'polypeptide(L)'
;MHQPSQLIKNFFLTNKARERSNTFINLREVLNRFKLPPGEYVIVPSTFEPNKDGDFCLRVFSEKNADSQYVADAPSFSPLR
;
A
#
# COMPACT_ATOMS: atom_id res chain seq x y z
N MET A 1 12.44 17.45 3.29
CA MET A 1 11.00 17.12 3.33
C MET A 1 10.84 15.96 4.30
N HIS A 2 10.02 16.11 5.35
CA HIS A 2 9.80 15.03 6.32
C HIS A 2 8.93 13.96 5.65
N GLN A 3 9.48 12.74 5.51
CA GLN A 3 8.70 11.56 5.14
C GLN A 3 7.60 11.38 6.19
N PRO A 4 6.32 11.15 5.81
CA PRO A 4 5.31 10.85 6.79
C PRO A 4 5.65 9.51 7.47
N SER A 5 5.97 9.59 8.77
CA SER A 5 5.94 8.45 9.69
C SER A 5 4.58 7.76 9.57
N GLN A 6 4.59 6.43 9.56
CA GLN A 6 3.45 5.53 9.40
C GLN A 6 2.03 6.15 9.56
N LEU A 7 1.18 5.99 8.54
CA LEU A 7 -0.18 6.50 8.54
C LEU A 7 -1.03 5.84 9.64
N ILE A 8 -1.56 6.65 10.55
CA ILE A 8 -2.37 6.19 11.68
C ILE A 8 -3.87 6.08 11.34
N LYS A 9 -4.63 5.36 12.18
CA LYS A 9 -6.08 5.11 12.02
C LYS A 9 -6.90 6.33 11.59
N ASN A 10 -6.64 7.51 12.18
CA ASN A 10 -7.40 8.72 11.89
C ASN A 10 -7.28 9.16 10.42
N PHE A 11 -6.12 8.92 9.79
CA PHE A 11 -5.93 9.20 8.36
C PHE A 11 -6.96 8.43 7.51
N PHE A 12 -7.12 7.13 7.75
CA PHE A 12 -8.05 6.28 6.99
C PHE A 12 -9.52 6.53 7.31
N LEU A 13 -9.84 7.02 8.52
CA LEU A 13 -11.21 7.41 8.88
C LEU A 13 -11.64 8.72 8.20
N THR A 14 -10.68 9.59 7.89
CA THR A 14 -10.95 10.93 7.34
C THR A 14 -10.70 11.03 5.84
N ASN A 15 -9.96 10.09 5.25
CA ASN A 15 -9.64 10.06 3.82
C ASN A 15 -10.28 8.84 3.15
N LYS A 16 -11.10 9.09 2.13
CA LYS A 16 -11.66 8.01 1.29
C LYS A 16 -10.59 7.51 0.33
N ALA A 17 -10.57 6.19 0.10
CA ALA A 17 -9.77 5.61 -0.97
C ALA A 17 -10.14 6.24 -2.31
N ARG A 18 -9.15 6.74 -3.06
CA ARG A 18 -9.36 7.30 -4.39
C ARG A 18 -9.74 6.21 -5.39
N GLU A 19 -9.02 5.10 -5.32
CA GLU A 19 -9.24 3.88 -6.10
C GLU A 19 -9.00 2.67 -5.18
N ARG A 20 -9.62 1.53 -5.53
CA ARG A 20 -9.48 0.27 -4.79
C ARG A 20 -9.73 -0.92 -5.71
N SER A 21 -9.33 -2.12 -5.29
CA SER A 21 -9.76 -3.35 -5.95
C SER A 21 -11.28 -3.47 -5.92
N ASN A 22 -11.87 -3.97 -7.01
CA ASN A 22 -13.33 -4.13 -7.13
C ASN A 22 -13.90 -5.07 -6.07
N THR A 23 -13.21 -6.19 -5.83
CA THR A 23 -13.64 -7.24 -4.91
C THR A 23 -12.43 -7.88 -4.24
N PHE A 24 -12.54 -8.21 -2.96
CA PHE A 24 -11.61 -9.15 -2.32
C PHE A 24 -11.94 -10.56 -2.79
N ILE A 25 -11.03 -11.18 -3.53
CA ILE A 25 -11.21 -12.52 -4.07
C ILE A 25 -10.05 -13.40 -3.63
N ASN A 26 -10.35 -14.66 -3.31
CA ASN A 26 -9.33 -15.65 -2.95
C ASN A 26 -8.67 -16.21 -4.22
N LEU A 27 -7.96 -15.34 -4.93
CA LEU A 27 -7.07 -15.68 -6.02
C LEU A 27 -5.63 -15.39 -5.60
N ARG A 28 -4.69 -16.10 -6.24
CA ARG A 28 -3.25 -15.87 -6.06
C ARG A 28 -2.84 -14.41 -6.36
N GLU A 29 -3.51 -13.77 -7.30
CA GLU A 29 -3.24 -12.39 -7.71
C GLU A 29 -4.54 -11.62 -7.92
N VAL A 30 -4.53 -10.36 -7.49
CA VAL A 30 -5.55 -9.37 -7.82
C VAL A 30 -4.86 -8.25 -8.60
N LEU A 31 -5.32 -8.05 -9.84
CA LEU A 31 -4.77 -7.03 -10.74
C LEU A 31 -5.84 -6.01 -11.09
N ASN A 32 -5.50 -4.74 -10.96
CA ASN A 32 -6.34 -3.62 -11.39
C ASN A 32 -5.53 -2.63 -12.21
N ARG A 33 -6.19 -1.98 -13.17
CA ARG A 33 -5.64 -0.86 -13.94
C ARG A 33 -6.36 0.41 -13.51
N PHE A 34 -5.60 1.42 -13.12
CA PHE A 34 -6.14 2.70 -12.65
C PHE A 34 -5.69 3.83 -13.55
N LYS A 35 -6.50 4.89 -13.61
CA LYS A 35 -6.13 6.17 -14.21
C LYS A 35 -6.34 7.26 -13.18
N LEU A 36 -5.24 7.74 -12.61
CA LEU A 36 -5.23 8.73 -11.55
C LEU A 36 -4.70 10.07 -12.06
N PRO A 37 -5.18 11.20 -11.52
CA PRO A 37 -4.49 12.48 -11.67
C PRO A 37 -3.05 12.39 -11.14
N PRO A 38 -2.10 13.20 -11.65
CA PRO A 38 -0.76 13.29 -11.06
C PRO A 38 -0.82 13.64 -9.58
N GLY A 39 -0.04 12.95 -8.75
CA GLY A 39 -0.01 13.15 -7.31
C GLY A 39 0.66 11.98 -6.59
N GLU A 40 0.76 12.09 -5.27
CA GLU A 40 1.27 11.04 -4.40
C GLU A 40 0.11 10.18 -3.88
N TYR A 41 0.28 8.87 -3.93
CA TYR A 41 -0.72 7.90 -3.51
C TYR A 41 -0.08 6.85 -2.61
N VAL A 42 -0.86 6.33 -1.67
CA VAL A 42 -0.46 5.20 -0.83
C VAL A 42 -1.30 3.98 -1.20
N ILE A 43 -0.62 2.87 -1.45
CA ILE A 43 -1.25 1.57 -1.68
C ILE A 43 -1.21 0.79 -0.37
N VAL A 44 -2.37 0.34 0.11
CA VAL A 44 -2.49 -0.50 1.32
C VAL A 44 -2.92 -1.92 0.91
N PRO A 45 -1.97 -2.86 0.70
CA PRO A 45 -2.31 -4.26 0.48
C PRO A 45 -2.83 -4.90 1.77
N SER A 46 -3.91 -5.67 1.69
CA SER A 46 -4.53 -6.32 2.87
C SER A 46 -5.34 -7.56 2.47
N THR A 47 -5.60 -8.44 3.45
CA THR A 47 -6.64 -9.45 3.38
C THR A 47 -8.00 -8.85 3.74
N PHE A 48 -9.09 -9.54 3.38
CA PHE A 48 -10.44 -9.08 3.74
C PHE A 48 -10.67 -9.12 5.25
N GLU A 49 -10.40 -10.26 5.86
CA GLU A 49 -10.48 -10.43 7.31
C GLU A 49 -9.15 -10.03 7.96
N PRO A 50 -9.19 -9.43 9.17
CA PRO A 50 -7.99 -9.20 9.96
C PRO A 50 -7.39 -10.54 10.44
N ASN A 51 -6.14 -10.49 10.90
CA ASN A 51 -5.41 -11.62 11.50
C ASN A 51 -5.26 -12.82 10.55
N LYS A 52 -4.99 -12.55 9.28
CA LYS A 52 -4.60 -13.57 8.30
C LYS A 52 -3.15 -13.36 7.92
N ASP A 53 -2.33 -14.34 8.23
CA ASP A 53 -0.92 -14.32 7.87
C ASP A 53 -0.74 -14.70 6.41
N GLY A 54 0.25 -14.09 5.75
CA GLY A 54 0.60 -14.42 4.38
C GLY A 54 1.66 -13.48 3.81
N ASP A 55 2.56 -14.06 3.04
CA ASP A 55 3.52 -13.29 2.24
C ASP A 55 2.83 -12.73 1.01
N PHE A 56 3.25 -11.54 0.58
CA PHE A 56 2.72 -10.92 -0.63
C PHE A 56 3.82 -10.22 -1.43
N CYS A 57 3.54 -9.99 -2.71
CA CYS A 57 4.38 -9.21 -3.60
C CYS A 57 3.51 -8.16 -4.28
N LEU A 58 3.85 -6.88 -4.12
CA LEU A 58 3.18 -5.78 -4.81
C LEU A 58 4.04 -5.33 -5.99
N ARG A 59 3.46 -5.30 -7.19
CA ARG A 59 4.12 -4.83 -8.42
C ARG A 59 3.34 -3.65 -8.98
N VAL A 60 4.02 -2.55 -9.24
CA VAL A 60 3.44 -1.34 -9.83
C VAL A 60 4.02 -1.15 -11.22
N PHE A 61 3.14 -1.10 -12.23
CA PHE A 61 3.50 -0.78 -13.60
C PHE A 61 2.81 0.53 -13.97
N SER A 62 3.60 1.50 -14.45
CA SER A 62 3.12 2.81 -14.85
C SER A 62 3.52 3.08 -16.31
N GLU A 63 2.64 3.78 -17.05
CA GLU A 63 2.92 4.18 -18.44
C GLU A 63 4.09 5.18 -18.50
N LYS A 64 4.21 6.03 -17.48
CA LYS A 64 5.30 7.00 -17.29
C LYS A 64 6.10 6.61 -16.06
N ASN A 65 7.34 7.07 -15.94
CA ASN A 65 8.13 6.87 -14.74
C ASN A 65 7.36 7.39 -13.51
N ALA A 66 7.28 6.54 -12.49
CA ALA A 66 6.68 6.84 -11.21
C ALA A 66 7.61 6.30 -10.13
N ASP A 67 7.96 7.14 -9.15
CA ASP A 67 8.74 6.71 -8.01
C ASP A 67 7.88 5.88 -7.07
N SER A 68 8.51 4.90 -6.41
CA SER A 68 7.85 4.08 -5.40
C SER A 68 8.77 3.90 -4.21
N GLN A 69 8.19 3.99 -3.01
CA GLN A 69 8.91 3.84 -1.75
C GLN A 69 8.03 3.09 -0.74
N TYR A 70 8.69 2.36 0.16
CA TYR A 70 8.01 1.75 1.29
C TYR A 70 7.72 2.81 2.35
N VAL A 71 6.45 2.98 2.70
CA VAL A 71 5.99 3.92 3.72
C VAL A 71 5.77 3.15 5.01
N ALA A 72 6.84 2.86 5.73
CA ALA A 72 6.78 2.49 7.13
C ALA A 72 8.02 3.02 7.85
N ASP A 73 7.93 3.14 9.17
CA ASP A 73 9.11 3.36 10.00
C ASP A 73 10.05 2.17 9.79
N ALA A 74 11.35 2.44 9.59
CA ALA A 74 12.33 1.39 9.45
C ALA A 74 12.19 0.44 10.66
N PRO A 75 12.06 -0.87 10.45
CA PRO A 75 12.04 -1.77 11.59
C PRO A 75 13.37 -1.56 12.32
N SER A 76 13.30 -1.31 13.62
CA SER A 76 14.46 -1.24 14.48
C SER A 76 15.06 -2.64 14.66
N PHE A 77 15.40 -3.32 13.57
CA PHE A 77 16.31 -4.46 13.62
C PHE A 77 17.71 -3.89 13.81
N SER A 78 18.08 -3.66 15.06
CA SER A 78 19.49 -3.72 15.43
C SER A 78 20.00 -5.09 14.98
N PRO A 79 20.96 -5.18 14.05
CA PRO A 79 21.59 -6.45 13.74
C PRO A 79 22.13 -7.02 15.04
N LEU A 80 21.69 -8.22 15.41
CA LEU A 80 22.31 -8.95 16.52
C LEU A 80 23.79 -9.12 16.15
N ARG A 81 24.65 -8.43 16.90
CA ARG A 81 26.09 -8.70 16.93
C ARG A 81 26.34 -10.01 17.65
#